data_AF-A0A662XHM2-F1
#
_entry.id   AF-A0A662XHM2-F1
#
_cell.length_a   1.000
_cell.length_b   1.000
_cell.length_c   1.000
_cell.angle_alpha   90.00
_cell.angle_beta   90.00
_cell.angle_gamma   90.00
#
_symmetry.space_group_name_H-M   'P 1'
#
loop_
_entity.id
_entity.type
_entity.pdbx_description
1 polymer ?
#
loop_
_entity_poly.entity_id
_entity_poly.type
_entity_poly.pdbx_seq_one_letter_code
_entity_poly.pdbx_strand_id
1 'polypeptide(L)'
;LREKKVASHSQTPDPELLAPRASGSRSEKQQGAEQPFTALARTLGGVGSSASTGSAVSKGFTLGHLHLQLEDDGGVTATAATPAPPAAPGSPTRGSNSRDVDEDDAAVREYLTQQEARSLGDKQRREVAAFDAAVAHLRREKMVLETGFKQGELRLFTLLSELALLESFESKENLLSSKLEKSKGEKAQVVAELRDVQELLVAKKRELDEWARQEKVVHAEFLALVNGGNGASGTTHPSFTALQKLFKRKIKRAKKKPAPAGGKEDGKDGDGQSPESARDGDDQEGDDDDDDDEDDDYDEDDDDDDEEEEDACPVGCDLALYEKVLALREKRADVDDASSELTKAMEELRKAGDRQAAKQRAIDKELAATELDTQQFQSEKQSRFNQLDVVVALSSRQLRCLEAPPTAQAAWLLPAQAAGCLVFTTRAFAALAERIESLQRENKQLRQQFRDLHKQQSVLAREKRSQQEAIARAEARGEQLQRLKFGQLVDLEVLDRACDTSALHELQRRVALREVAGERVVRRVKQTHPQLQRAILAATERNTELLAQLAALAERQAELERALNRNQDGDALLHLEDDAALAEREATERNKLVRLVKLQAREVEALKQEIGLLRGKDGKVYAPRGGS
;
A
#
# COMPACT_ATOMS: atom_id res chain seq x y z
N LEU A 1 -27.55 -21.49 -2.95
CA LEU A 1 -28.06 -20.47 -3.89
C LEU A 1 -29.11 -19.63 -3.20
N ARG A 2 -28.71 -18.41 -2.81
CA ARG A 2 -29.54 -17.20 -2.60
C ARG A 2 -30.84 -17.32 -1.79
N GLU A 3 -30.69 -17.24 -0.47
CA GLU A 3 -31.62 -16.44 0.35
C GLU A 3 -31.51 -14.98 -0.08
N LYS A 4 -32.58 -14.46 -0.71
CA LYS A 4 -32.75 -13.04 -0.99
C LYS A 4 -33.63 -12.41 0.08
N LYS A 5 -32.93 -11.85 1.07
CA LYS A 5 -33.22 -10.64 1.85
C LYS A 5 -34.37 -9.79 1.26
N VAL A 6 -35.55 -9.84 1.89
CA VAL A 6 -36.64 -8.89 1.63
C VAL A 6 -36.36 -7.64 2.47
N ALA A 7 -36.00 -6.56 1.79
CA ALA A 7 -35.89 -5.23 2.37
C ALA A 7 -37.28 -4.58 2.37
N SER A 8 -37.88 -4.39 3.54
CA SER A 8 -39.09 -3.58 3.71
C SER A 8 -38.73 -2.10 3.60
N HIS A 9 -39.22 -1.48 2.53
CA HIS A 9 -39.12 -0.06 2.23
C HIS A 9 -40.27 0.67 2.95
N SER A 10 -40.00 1.40 4.02
CA SER A 10 -40.95 2.34 4.63
C SER A 10 -40.39 3.77 4.52
N GLN A 11 -40.87 4.52 3.54
CA GLN A 11 -40.73 5.96 3.45
C GLN A 11 -41.90 6.63 4.16
N THR A 12 -41.63 7.42 5.20
CA THR A 12 -42.25 8.75 5.35
C THR A 12 -41.30 9.69 6.09
N PRO A 13 -41.32 10.99 5.75
CA PRO A 13 -40.33 11.97 6.16
C PRO A 13 -40.79 12.75 7.40
N ASP A 14 -39.86 13.14 8.27
CA ASP A 14 -39.59 14.58 8.47
C ASP A 14 -38.36 14.80 9.37
N PRO A 15 -37.75 15.99 9.25
CA PRO A 15 -36.35 16.24 9.58
C PRO A 15 -36.24 16.92 10.94
N GLU A 16 -35.27 16.51 11.75
CA GLU A 16 -34.44 17.39 12.59
C GLU A 16 -33.55 16.54 13.51
N LEU A 17 -32.36 17.07 13.79
CA LEU A 17 -31.40 16.61 14.80
C LEU A 17 -30.52 15.40 14.45
N LEU A 18 -29.54 15.61 13.56
CA LEU A 18 -28.21 15.05 13.76
C LEU A 18 -27.13 16.04 13.31
N ALA A 19 -26.53 16.71 14.29
CA ALA A 19 -25.18 17.21 14.19
C ALA A 19 -24.19 16.04 14.19
N PRO A 20 -23.20 16.02 13.28
CA PRO A 20 -21.96 15.32 13.52
C PRO A 20 -20.84 16.33 13.79
N ARG A 21 -20.31 16.18 14.99
CA ARG A 21 -18.90 16.30 15.38
C ARG A 21 -17.94 16.60 14.22
N ALA A 22 -17.24 17.72 14.39
CA ALA A 22 -16.01 18.04 13.69
C ALA A 22 -14.96 16.93 13.89
N SER A 23 -14.70 16.16 12.83
CA SER A 23 -13.40 15.53 12.62
C SER A 23 -12.54 16.52 11.83
N GLY A 24 -11.66 17.23 12.54
CA GLY A 24 -10.53 17.88 11.90
C GLY A 24 -9.56 16.81 11.42
N SER A 25 -9.53 16.56 10.12
CA SER A 25 -8.43 15.86 9.46
C SER A 25 -7.65 16.87 8.64
N ARG A 26 -6.53 17.33 9.22
CA ARG A 26 -5.36 17.79 8.46
C ARG A 26 -4.98 16.68 7.49
N SER A 27 -5.09 16.94 6.20
CA SER A 27 -4.38 16.14 5.20
C SER A 27 -2.99 16.73 5.03
N GLU A 28 -2.06 16.24 5.85
CA GLU A 28 -0.64 16.20 5.51
C GLU A 28 -0.50 15.29 4.29
N LYS A 29 -0.08 15.85 3.14
CA LYS A 29 0.40 15.04 2.02
C LYS A 29 1.79 14.52 2.38
N GLN A 30 1.81 13.30 2.92
CA GLN A 30 2.93 12.39 2.82
C GLN A 30 3.22 12.11 1.34
N GLN A 31 4.41 12.50 0.89
CA GLN A 31 5.04 11.92 -0.29
C GLN A 31 5.42 10.48 0.07
N GLY A 32 4.66 9.52 -0.44
CA GLY A 32 5.05 8.11 -0.47
C GLY A 32 6.14 7.93 -1.51
N ALA A 33 7.39 7.81 -1.06
CA ALA A 33 8.46 7.24 -1.86
C ALA A 33 8.45 5.73 -1.63
N GLU A 34 7.78 4.98 -2.51
CA GLU A 34 8.06 3.56 -2.67
C GLU A 34 9.32 3.44 -3.54
N GLN A 35 10.46 3.13 -2.91
CA GLN A 35 11.61 2.61 -3.62
C GLN A 35 11.75 1.12 -3.31
N PRO A 36 11.76 0.23 -4.32
CA PRO A 36 12.06 -1.17 -4.12
C PRO A 36 13.56 -1.35 -3.84
N PHE A 37 13.87 -1.99 -2.71
CA PHE A 37 15.20 -2.48 -2.38
C PHE A 37 15.53 -3.69 -3.26
N THR A 38 16.10 -3.43 -4.44
CA THR A 38 16.84 -4.43 -5.22
C THR A 38 17.99 -3.74 -5.96
N ALA A 39 19.17 -4.39 -5.93
CA ALA A 39 20.37 -4.16 -6.73
C ALA A 39 21.41 -3.16 -6.21
N LEU A 40 22.25 -3.62 -5.28
CA LEU A 40 23.67 -3.26 -5.25
C LEU A 40 24.50 -4.48 -4.83
N ALA A 41 24.57 -5.45 -5.74
CA ALA A 41 25.52 -6.55 -5.71
C ALA A 41 26.14 -6.67 -7.12
N ARG A 42 27.48 -6.67 -7.17
CA ARG A 42 28.44 -6.53 -8.30
C ARG A 42 29.16 -5.19 -8.15
N THR A 43 30.41 -5.11 -7.72
CA THR A 43 31.56 -5.86 -8.25
C THR A 43 32.73 -5.85 -7.26
N LEU A 44 33.11 -7.01 -6.72
CA LEU A 44 34.48 -7.26 -6.23
C LEU A 44 34.85 -8.71 -6.57
N GLY A 45 35.92 -8.88 -7.34
CA GLY A 45 36.52 -10.18 -7.66
C GLY A 45 37.23 -10.16 -9.00
N GLY A 46 38.56 -10.05 -8.99
CA GLY A 46 39.37 -10.15 -10.20
C GLY A 46 40.82 -9.72 -10.01
N VAL A 47 41.59 -10.56 -9.30
CA VAL A 47 43.05 -10.53 -9.20
C VAL A 47 43.68 -10.67 -10.60
N GLY A 48 44.70 -9.86 -10.92
CA GLY A 48 45.48 -9.99 -12.14
C GLY A 48 46.83 -9.28 -12.03
N SER A 49 47.88 -10.08 -12.09
CA SER A 49 49.32 -9.82 -12.00
C SER A 49 49.88 -8.45 -12.41
N SER A 50 50.86 -8.07 -11.59
CA SER A 50 52.04 -7.24 -11.86
C SER A 50 52.53 -7.23 -13.32
N ALA A 51 52.66 -6.01 -13.86
CA ALA A 51 53.76 -5.65 -14.75
C ALA A 51 54.08 -4.15 -14.57
N SER A 52 55.37 -3.90 -14.42
CA SER A 52 56.06 -2.61 -14.32
C SER A 52 55.69 -1.60 -15.41
N THR A 53 55.61 -0.32 -15.07
CA THR A 53 56.42 0.79 -15.63
C THR A 53 56.05 2.10 -14.94
N GLY A 54 57.06 2.93 -14.67
CA GLY A 54 56.93 4.12 -13.83
C GLY A 54 56.29 5.33 -14.51
N SER A 55 55.79 6.25 -13.70
CA SER A 55 56.05 7.69 -13.83
C SER A 55 55.44 8.39 -12.61
N ALA A 56 56.26 9.23 -11.97
CA ALA A 56 55.89 9.97 -10.77
C ALA A 56 54.96 11.13 -11.10
N VAL A 57 53.80 11.20 -10.45
CA VAL A 57 53.04 12.46 -10.25
C VAL A 57 52.36 12.40 -8.88
N SER A 58 53.01 12.95 -7.87
CA SER A 58 52.42 13.22 -6.56
C SER A 58 51.59 14.51 -6.65
N LYS A 59 50.26 14.40 -6.68
CA LYS A 59 49.37 15.54 -6.37
C LYS A 59 49.10 15.53 -4.87
N GLY A 60 49.67 16.52 -4.18
CA GLY A 60 49.50 16.75 -2.76
C GLY A 60 48.07 17.15 -2.42
N PHE A 61 47.57 16.55 -1.34
CA PHE A 61 46.35 16.90 -0.63
C PHE A 61 46.69 18.06 0.32
N THR A 62 45.97 19.17 0.23
CA THR A 62 46.17 20.36 1.09
C THR A 62 45.24 20.31 2.30
N LEU A 63 45.82 20.26 3.50
CA LEU A 63 45.13 20.56 4.74
C LEU A 63 46.14 21.18 5.72
N GLY A 64 45.89 22.42 6.16
CA GLY A 64 46.67 23.08 7.21
C GLY A 64 47.46 24.30 6.73
N HIS A 65 46.93 25.47 7.05
CA HIS A 65 47.55 26.78 6.88
C HIS A 65 48.67 26.96 7.94
N LEU A 66 49.92 26.79 7.52
CA LEU A 66 51.11 27.38 8.12
C LEU A 66 52.21 27.44 7.05
N HIS A 67 52.23 28.57 6.33
CA HIS A 67 53.29 28.95 5.41
C HIS A 67 54.45 29.51 6.25
N LEU A 68 55.44 28.68 6.58
CA LEU A 68 56.74 29.15 7.05
C LEU A 68 57.58 29.44 5.81
N GLN A 69 57.51 30.69 5.39
CA GLN A 69 58.34 31.31 4.37
C GLN A 69 59.76 31.40 4.95
N LEU A 70 60.61 30.43 4.64
CA LEU A 70 62.06 30.59 4.71
C LEU A 70 62.46 31.26 3.38
N GLU A 71 62.58 32.58 3.42
CA GLU A 71 63.24 33.32 2.35
C GLU A 71 64.75 33.10 2.51
N ASP A 72 65.26 32.25 1.62
CA ASP A 72 66.66 32.14 1.28
C ASP A 72 66.93 33.26 0.27
N ASP A 73 67.67 34.29 0.66
CA ASP A 73 68.10 35.31 -0.29
C ASP A 73 69.49 35.87 0.06
N GLY A 74 70.32 35.92 -0.98
CA GLY A 74 71.33 36.96 -1.10
C GLY A 74 72.70 36.66 -0.52
N GLY A 75 73.47 35.82 -1.21
CA GLY A 75 74.92 35.98 -1.23
C GLY A 75 75.29 37.37 -1.73
N VAL A 76 75.90 38.19 -0.86
CA VAL A 76 76.64 39.38 -1.26
C VAL A 76 78.03 39.29 -0.64
N THR A 77 79.01 39.11 -1.52
CA THR A 77 80.43 39.31 -1.28
C THR A 77 80.67 40.75 -0.82
N ALA A 78 81.08 40.91 0.44
CA ALA A 78 81.69 42.14 0.93
C ALA A 78 83.06 41.80 1.52
N THR A 79 84.08 41.99 0.69
CA THR A 79 85.47 42.14 1.08
C THR A 79 85.60 43.32 2.05
N ALA A 80 85.99 43.06 3.29
CA ALA A 80 86.56 44.07 4.18
C ALA A 80 87.74 43.44 4.91
N ALA A 81 88.94 43.76 4.42
CA ALA A 81 90.20 43.48 5.08
C ALA A 81 90.23 44.18 6.45
N THR A 82 90.72 43.50 7.47
CA THR A 82 91.21 44.14 8.69
C THR A 82 92.57 43.52 9.04
N PRO A 83 93.65 44.33 9.09
CA PRO A 83 95.01 43.85 9.31
C PRO A 83 95.32 43.62 10.79
N ALA A 84 96.32 42.77 11.04
CA ALA A 84 96.91 42.55 12.36
C ALA A 84 97.54 43.83 12.94
N PRO A 85 97.54 44.01 14.28
CA PRO A 85 98.21 45.15 14.91
C PRO A 85 99.72 44.88 15.09
N PRO A 86 100.59 45.87 14.84
CA PRO A 86 101.97 45.85 15.29
C PRO A 86 102.14 46.55 16.65
N ALA A 87 103.25 46.21 17.31
CA ALA A 87 103.67 46.64 18.62
C ALA A 87 103.83 48.17 18.81
N ALA A 88 103.65 48.60 20.06
CA ALA A 88 104.02 49.90 20.66
C ALA A 88 105.52 50.25 20.46
N PRO A 89 106.02 51.49 20.74
CA PRO A 89 105.50 52.48 21.71
C PRO A 89 105.62 53.98 21.34
N GLY A 90 104.91 54.83 22.10
CA GLY A 90 105.12 56.27 22.12
C GLY A 90 104.02 57.04 22.85
N SER A 91 104.29 57.50 24.08
CA SER A 91 103.54 58.57 24.75
C SER A 91 104.23 59.93 24.46
N PRO A 92 103.72 61.11 24.87
CA PRO A 92 102.46 61.43 25.55
C PRO A 92 101.72 62.65 24.93
N THR A 93 100.48 62.94 25.35
CA THR A 93 99.99 64.28 25.80
C THR A 93 98.45 64.36 25.90
N ARG A 94 97.97 64.39 27.15
CA ARG A 94 96.97 65.31 27.72
C ARG A 94 95.88 65.88 26.77
N GLY A 95 94.66 65.32 26.89
CA GLY A 95 93.41 65.97 26.51
C GLY A 95 92.25 65.35 27.30
N SER A 96 91.71 66.09 28.27
CA SER A 96 90.75 65.63 29.30
C SER A 96 89.35 65.26 28.80
N ASN A 97 89.15 65.07 27.49
CA ASN A 97 87.83 64.80 26.87
C ASN A 97 87.76 63.47 26.09
N SER A 98 88.79 62.61 26.10
CA SER A 98 88.72 61.29 25.44
C SER A 98 88.23 60.17 26.38
N ARG A 99 88.42 60.31 27.69
CA ARG A 99 87.97 59.32 28.68
C ARG A 99 86.45 59.20 28.74
N ASP A 100 85.74 60.32 28.63
CA ASP A 100 84.28 60.32 28.63
C ASP A 100 83.71 59.63 27.39
N VAL A 101 84.33 59.80 26.20
CA VAL A 101 83.88 59.16 24.95
C VAL A 101 84.12 57.65 24.96
N ASP A 102 85.25 57.20 25.50
CA ASP A 102 85.56 55.76 25.62
C ASP A 102 84.67 55.06 26.66
N GLU A 103 84.29 55.76 27.74
CA GLU A 103 83.35 55.29 28.76
C GLU A 103 81.90 55.25 28.24
N ASP A 104 81.49 56.27 27.48
CA ASP A 104 80.20 56.30 26.78
C ASP A 104 80.11 55.18 25.72
N ASP A 105 81.17 54.95 24.95
CA ASP A 105 81.24 53.86 23.96
C ASP A 105 81.25 52.46 24.63
N ALA A 106 81.79 52.33 25.84
CA ALA A 106 81.70 51.11 26.63
C ALA A 106 80.27 50.88 27.15
N ALA A 107 79.62 51.93 27.65
CA ALA A 107 78.24 51.88 28.13
C ALA A 107 77.24 51.55 27.01
N VAL A 108 77.45 52.10 25.81
CA VAL A 108 76.64 51.78 24.62
C VAL A 108 76.81 50.31 24.22
N ARG A 109 78.03 49.78 24.22
CA ARG A 109 78.28 48.35 23.92
C ARG A 109 77.67 47.43 24.97
N GLU A 110 77.74 47.79 26.24
CA GLU A 110 77.09 47.03 27.31
C GLU A 110 75.56 47.05 27.17
N TYR A 111 74.98 48.20 26.85
CA TYR A 111 73.54 48.31 26.61
C TYR A 111 73.08 47.46 25.41
N LEU A 112 73.83 47.50 24.29
CA LEU A 112 73.51 46.70 23.10
C LEU A 112 73.61 45.20 23.37
N THR A 113 74.66 44.74 24.06
CA THR A 113 74.80 43.33 24.43
C THR A 113 73.72 42.87 25.41
N GLN A 114 73.30 43.71 26.35
CA GLN A 114 72.14 43.44 27.21
C GLN A 114 70.83 43.38 26.42
N GLN A 115 70.64 44.25 25.43
CA GLN A 115 69.46 44.24 24.55
C GLN A 115 69.43 42.98 23.66
N GLU A 116 70.57 42.58 23.12
CA GLU A 116 70.73 41.34 22.35
C GLU A 116 70.45 40.11 23.21
N ALA A 117 70.98 40.04 24.44
CA ALA A 117 70.71 38.96 25.37
C ALA A 117 69.21 38.88 25.73
N ARG A 118 68.54 40.03 25.92
CA ARG A 118 67.08 40.08 26.13
C ARG A 118 66.31 39.61 24.90
N SER A 119 66.70 40.07 23.71
CA SER A 119 66.09 39.67 22.43
C SER A 119 66.22 38.16 22.18
N LEU A 120 67.40 37.59 22.43
CA LEU A 120 67.64 36.15 22.35
C LEU A 120 66.82 35.38 23.39
N GLY A 121 66.74 35.88 24.62
CA GLY A 121 65.90 35.28 25.66
C GLY A 121 64.41 35.30 25.32
N ASP A 122 63.92 36.37 24.71
CA ASP A 122 62.54 36.45 24.21
C ASP A 122 62.30 35.52 23.02
N LYS A 123 63.25 35.41 22.09
CA LYS A 123 63.18 34.45 20.97
C LYS A 123 63.12 33.01 21.48
N GLN A 124 64.00 32.63 22.40
CA GLN A 124 63.99 31.30 23.01
C GLN A 124 62.66 31.02 23.72
N ARG A 125 62.12 31.97 24.49
CA ARG A 125 60.81 31.82 25.14
C ARG A 125 59.69 31.61 24.12
N ARG A 126 59.69 32.36 23.01
CA ARG A 126 58.71 32.19 21.93
C ARG A 126 58.84 30.84 21.24
N GLU A 127 60.05 30.38 20.97
CA GLU A 127 60.31 29.07 20.36
C GLU A 127 59.87 27.91 21.27
N VAL A 128 60.19 27.98 22.57
CA VAL A 128 59.72 26.99 23.55
C VAL A 128 58.18 26.99 23.63
N ALA A 129 57.55 28.16 23.71
CA ALA A 129 56.10 28.27 23.73
C ALA A 129 55.44 27.74 22.43
N ALA A 130 56.05 28.00 21.27
CA ALA A 130 55.59 27.48 19.98
C ALA A 130 55.73 25.95 19.90
N PHE A 131 56.85 25.41 20.39
CA PHE A 131 57.07 23.97 20.49
C PHE A 131 56.04 23.30 21.41
N ASP A 132 55.83 23.84 22.62
CA ASP A 132 54.84 23.32 23.57
C ASP A 132 53.42 23.37 22.99
N ALA A 133 53.08 24.44 22.26
CA ALA A 133 51.80 24.55 21.55
C ALA A 133 51.66 23.49 20.45
N ALA A 134 52.72 23.22 19.68
CA ALA A 134 52.74 22.17 18.65
C ALA A 134 52.61 20.77 19.26
N VAL A 135 53.32 20.48 20.35
CA VAL A 135 53.18 19.22 21.09
C VAL A 135 51.76 19.06 21.64
N ALA A 136 51.18 20.11 22.21
CA ALA A 136 49.79 20.09 22.68
C ALA A 136 48.79 19.87 21.54
N HIS A 137 49.05 20.42 20.35
CA HIS A 137 48.25 20.18 19.14
C HIS A 137 48.32 18.71 18.72
N LEU A 138 49.52 18.17 18.53
CA LEU A 138 49.74 16.76 18.15
C LEU A 138 49.12 15.79 19.16
N ARG A 139 49.17 16.10 20.46
CA ARG A 139 48.49 15.30 21.49
C ARG A 139 46.98 15.29 21.31
N ARG A 140 46.35 16.44 20.99
CA ARG A 140 44.91 16.49 20.73
C ARG A 140 44.54 15.71 19.48
N GLU A 141 45.30 15.87 18.40
CA GLU A 141 45.09 15.13 17.16
C GLU A 141 45.23 13.62 17.37
N LYS A 142 46.28 13.19 18.08
CA LYS A 142 46.47 11.78 18.45
C LYS A 142 45.25 11.22 19.17
N MET A 143 44.71 11.93 20.17
CA MET A 143 43.54 11.45 20.92
C MET A 143 42.28 11.32 20.05
N VAL A 144 42.08 12.25 19.11
CA VAL A 144 40.97 12.18 18.15
C VAL A 144 41.13 10.97 17.22
N LEU A 145 42.35 10.75 16.70
CA LEU A 145 42.65 9.62 15.83
C LEU A 145 42.53 8.28 16.56
N GLU A 146 43.03 8.16 17.78
CA GLU A 146 42.89 6.96 18.61
C GLU A 146 41.42 6.63 18.87
N THR A 147 40.60 7.64 19.16
CA THR A 147 39.15 7.46 19.33
C THR A 147 38.51 6.95 18.04
N GLY A 148 38.84 7.54 16.89
CA GLY A 148 38.34 7.11 15.59
C GLY A 148 38.78 5.69 15.22
N PHE A 149 40.03 5.34 15.49
CA PHE A 149 40.56 4.00 15.25
C PHE A 149 39.84 2.95 16.10
N LYS A 150 39.66 3.22 17.41
CA LYS A 150 38.89 2.32 18.30
C LYS A 150 37.43 2.19 17.89
N GLN A 151 36.78 3.28 17.46
CA GLN A 151 35.44 3.20 16.89
C GLN A 151 35.38 2.31 15.65
N GLY A 152 36.37 2.44 14.76
CA GLY A 152 36.49 1.60 13.56
C GLY A 152 36.68 0.12 13.90
N GLU A 153 37.58 -0.21 14.82
CA GLU A 153 37.78 -1.57 15.31
C GLU A 153 36.48 -2.17 15.88
N LEU A 154 35.80 -1.43 16.76
CA LEU A 154 34.55 -1.89 17.37
C LEU A 154 33.42 -2.06 16.35
N ARG A 155 33.33 -1.14 15.37
CA ARG A 155 32.36 -1.29 14.27
C ARG A 155 32.65 -2.53 13.44
N LEU A 156 33.92 -2.83 13.19
CA LEU A 156 34.32 -4.05 12.49
C LEU A 156 33.92 -5.31 13.27
N PHE A 157 34.08 -5.32 14.60
CA PHE A 157 33.59 -6.42 15.44
C PHE A 157 32.07 -6.60 15.34
N THR A 158 31.29 -5.52 15.37
CA THR A 158 29.84 -5.59 15.17
C THR A 158 29.51 -6.16 13.78
N LEU A 159 30.14 -5.66 12.71
CA LEU A 159 29.91 -6.15 11.34
C LEU A 159 30.28 -7.63 11.16
N LEU A 160 31.37 -8.07 11.79
CA LEU A 160 31.78 -9.47 11.75
C LEU A 160 30.79 -10.38 12.50
N SER A 161 30.24 -9.89 13.62
CA SER A 161 29.19 -10.59 14.37
C SER A 161 27.88 -10.65 13.57
N GLU A 162 27.50 -9.55 12.89
CA GLU A 162 26.36 -9.50 11.97
C GLU A 162 26.54 -10.50 10.82
N LEU A 163 27.74 -10.56 10.20
CA LEU A 163 28.04 -11.49 9.11
C LEU A 163 27.93 -12.95 9.55
N ALA A 164 28.56 -13.33 10.66
CA ALA A 164 28.50 -14.69 11.19
C ALA A 164 27.05 -15.11 11.49
N LEU A 165 26.23 -14.17 11.99
CA LEU A 165 24.82 -14.41 12.22
C LEU A 165 24.05 -14.61 10.90
N LEU A 166 24.32 -13.80 9.87
CA LEU A 166 23.71 -13.98 8.54
C LEU A 166 24.05 -15.32 7.91
N GLU A 167 25.32 -15.73 7.97
CA GLU A 167 25.77 -17.03 7.47
C GLU A 167 25.01 -18.18 8.15
N SER A 168 24.76 -18.08 9.46
CA SER A 168 23.98 -19.09 10.19
C SER A 168 22.52 -19.19 9.74
N PHE A 169 21.97 -18.12 9.14
CA PHE A 169 20.59 -18.04 8.68
C PHE A 169 20.41 -18.40 7.20
N GLU A 170 21.46 -18.30 6.41
CA GLU A 170 21.43 -18.48 4.95
C GLU A 170 20.80 -19.82 4.53
N SER A 171 21.16 -20.92 5.18
CA SER A 171 20.60 -22.24 4.86
C SER A 171 19.08 -22.32 5.03
N LYS A 172 18.56 -21.80 6.15
CA LYS A 172 17.12 -21.80 6.45
C LYS A 172 16.36 -20.82 5.55
N GLU A 173 16.97 -19.68 5.23
CA GLU A 173 16.42 -18.68 4.30
C GLU A 173 16.31 -19.22 2.87
N ASN A 174 17.34 -19.93 2.40
CA ASN A 174 17.34 -20.59 1.09
C ASN A 174 16.29 -21.71 1.02
N LEU A 175 16.14 -22.49 2.11
CA LEU A 175 15.13 -23.54 2.18
C LEU A 175 13.71 -22.96 2.11
N LEU A 176 13.40 -21.93 2.90
CA LEU A 176 12.08 -21.29 2.89
C LEU A 176 11.78 -20.62 1.55
N SER A 177 12.78 -19.95 0.95
CA SER A 177 12.67 -19.35 -0.38
C SER A 177 12.39 -20.39 -1.46
N SER A 178 13.11 -21.52 -1.43
CA SER A 178 12.89 -22.64 -2.37
C SER A 178 11.50 -23.26 -2.22
N LYS A 179 11.05 -23.49 -0.98
CA LYS A 179 9.68 -23.98 -0.71
C LYS A 179 8.60 -23.03 -1.22
N LEU A 180 8.78 -21.73 -0.96
CA LEU A 180 7.84 -20.69 -1.41
C LEU A 180 7.74 -20.65 -2.94
N GLU A 181 8.88 -20.65 -3.64
CA GLU A 181 8.90 -20.64 -5.11
C GLU A 181 8.31 -21.92 -5.70
N LYS A 182 8.60 -23.08 -5.12
CA LYS A 182 8.00 -24.36 -5.53
C LYS A 182 6.47 -24.32 -5.40
N SER A 183 5.97 -23.92 -4.24
CA SER A 183 4.52 -23.87 -3.96
C SER A 183 3.80 -22.82 -4.81
N LYS A 184 4.43 -21.66 -5.10
CA LYS A 184 3.91 -20.68 -6.07
C LYS A 184 3.84 -21.26 -7.49
N GLY A 185 4.87 -21.99 -7.91
CA GLY A 185 4.91 -22.66 -9.20
C GLY A 185 3.78 -23.68 -9.35
N GLU A 186 3.61 -24.55 -8.35
CA GLU A 186 2.51 -25.53 -8.29
C GLU A 186 1.13 -24.86 -8.31
N LYS A 187 0.95 -23.76 -7.56
CA LYS A 187 -0.30 -22.98 -7.59
C LYS A 187 -0.58 -22.42 -8.98
N ALA A 188 0.42 -21.84 -9.64
CA ALA A 188 0.25 -21.30 -10.99
C ALA A 188 -0.16 -22.39 -11.99
N GLN A 189 0.44 -23.59 -11.87
CA GLN A 189 0.08 -24.74 -12.68
C GLN A 189 -1.36 -25.20 -12.42
N VAL A 190 -1.76 -25.40 -11.17
CA VAL A 190 -3.13 -25.83 -10.82
C VAL A 190 -4.18 -24.80 -11.25
N VAL A 191 -3.88 -23.52 -11.14
CA VAL A 191 -4.77 -22.44 -11.61
C VAL A 191 -4.92 -22.48 -13.14
N ALA A 192 -3.85 -22.76 -13.89
CA ALA A 192 -3.93 -22.95 -15.33
C ALA A 192 -4.78 -24.18 -15.70
N GLU A 193 -4.54 -25.32 -15.05
CA GLU A 193 -5.31 -26.55 -15.26
C GLU A 193 -6.80 -26.37 -14.92
N LEU A 194 -7.13 -25.64 -13.85
CA LEU A 194 -8.51 -25.29 -13.51
C LEU A 194 -9.17 -24.40 -14.57
N ARG A 195 -8.42 -23.45 -15.13
CA ARG A 195 -8.93 -22.60 -16.21
C ARG A 195 -9.27 -23.44 -17.44
N ASP A 196 -8.39 -24.37 -17.82
CA ASP A 196 -8.58 -25.24 -18.97
C ASP A 196 -9.79 -26.17 -18.78
N VAL A 197 -9.94 -26.77 -17.59
CA VAL A 197 -11.14 -27.57 -17.25
C VAL A 197 -12.42 -26.73 -17.32
N GLN A 198 -12.38 -25.49 -16.84
CA GLN A 198 -13.52 -24.58 -16.88
C GLN A 198 -13.89 -24.17 -18.32
N GLU A 199 -12.89 -23.91 -19.17
CA GLU A 199 -13.09 -23.63 -20.60
C GLU A 199 -13.71 -24.83 -21.33
N LEU A 200 -13.22 -26.04 -21.07
CA LEU A 200 -13.77 -27.29 -21.61
C LEU A 200 -15.22 -27.53 -21.14
N LEU A 201 -15.52 -27.28 -19.86
CA LEU A 201 -16.89 -27.38 -19.33
C LEU A 201 -17.84 -26.39 -20.00
N VAL A 202 -17.39 -25.17 -20.31
CA VAL A 202 -18.20 -24.19 -21.03
C VAL A 202 -18.43 -24.61 -22.48
N ALA A 203 -17.41 -25.16 -23.15
CA ALA A 203 -17.55 -25.70 -24.50
C ALA A 203 -18.56 -26.85 -24.54
N LYS A 204 -18.43 -27.84 -23.64
CA LYS A 204 -19.35 -28.98 -23.57
C LYS A 204 -20.79 -28.60 -23.19
N LYS A 205 -20.97 -27.57 -22.35
CA LYS A 205 -22.31 -26.99 -22.08
C LYS A 205 -22.95 -26.39 -23.33
N ARG A 206 -22.17 -25.68 -24.16
CA ARG A 206 -22.69 -25.13 -25.43
C ARG A 206 -23.10 -26.23 -26.39
N GLU A 207 -22.29 -27.28 -26.51
CA GLU A 207 -22.64 -28.47 -27.31
C GLU A 207 -23.93 -29.11 -26.79
N LEU A 208 -24.07 -29.29 -25.47
CA LEU A 208 -25.31 -29.82 -24.86
C LEU A 208 -26.53 -28.94 -25.16
N ASP A 209 -26.40 -27.61 -25.08
CA ASP A 209 -27.47 -26.67 -25.44
C ASP A 209 -27.83 -26.73 -26.93
N GLU A 210 -26.88 -27.04 -27.82
CA GLU A 210 -27.13 -27.26 -29.25
C GLU A 210 -27.92 -28.56 -29.46
N TRP A 211 -27.53 -29.66 -28.82
CA TRP A 211 -28.28 -30.92 -28.87
C TRP A 211 -29.68 -30.78 -28.27
N ALA A 212 -29.85 -30.03 -27.18
CA ALA A 212 -31.17 -29.72 -26.61
C ALA A 212 -32.05 -28.86 -27.54
N ARG A 213 -31.43 -28.02 -28.40
CA ARG A 213 -32.18 -27.34 -29.48
C ARG A 213 -32.56 -28.31 -30.59
N GLN A 214 -31.66 -29.21 -30.98
CA GLN A 214 -31.94 -30.24 -31.99
C GLN A 214 -33.06 -31.18 -31.52
N GLU A 215 -33.08 -31.57 -30.24
CA GLU A 215 -34.17 -32.35 -29.63
C GLU A 215 -35.52 -31.64 -29.79
N LYS A 216 -35.57 -30.33 -29.49
CA LYS A 216 -36.77 -29.50 -29.68
C LYS A 216 -37.18 -29.38 -31.15
N VAL A 217 -36.22 -29.31 -32.07
CA VAL A 217 -36.48 -29.29 -33.52
C VAL A 217 -37.07 -30.63 -33.96
N VAL A 218 -36.48 -31.76 -33.59
CA VAL A 218 -37.02 -33.10 -33.89
C VAL A 218 -38.43 -33.28 -33.30
N HIS A 219 -38.66 -32.77 -32.08
CA HIS A 219 -39.99 -32.78 -31.46
C HIS A 219 -41.00 -31.88 -32.21
N ALA A 220 -40.58 -30.70 -32.65
CA ALA A 220 -41.42 -29.79 -33.43
C ALA A 220 -41.70 -30.33 -34.84
N GLU A 221 -40.72 -30.97 -35.49
CA GLU A 221 -40.88 -31.69 -36.75
C GLU A 221 -41.90 -32.81 -36.61
N PHE A 222 -41.83 -33.60 -35.53
CA PHE A 222 -42.85 -34.60 -35.21
C PHE A 222 -44.24 -33.97 -35.06
N LEU A 223 -44.38 -32.90 -34.27
CA LEU A 223 -45.67 -32.23 -34.08
C LEU A 223 -46.22 -31.62 -35.39
N ALA A 224 -45.37 -31.01 -36.21
CA ALA A 224 -45.76 -30.43 -37.49
C ALA A 224 -46.14 -31.50 -38.53
N LEU A 225 -45.44 -32.63 -38.52
CA LEU A 225 -45.70 -33.76 -39.41
C LEU A 225 -47.02 -34.46 -39.06
N VAL A 226 -47.31 -34.67 -37.76
CA VAL A 226 -48.54 -35.36 -37.32
C VAL A 226 -49.76 -34.43 -37.28
N ASN A 227 -49.59 -33.13 -36.99
CA ASN A 227 -50.70 -32.16 -36.99
C ASN A 227 -50.92 -31.44 -38.34
N GLY A 228 -50.08 -31.69 -39.34
CA GLY A 228 -50.25 -31.26 -40.72
C GLY A 228 -49.68 -29.87 -41.04
N GLY A 229 -48.82 -29.83 -42.06
CA GLY A 229 -48.31 -28.60 -42.69
C GLY A 229 -49.31 -27.85 -43.58
N ASN A 230 -50.61 -28.18 -43.55
CA ASN A 230 -51.64 -27.44 -44.29
C ASN A 230 -52.61 -26.80 -43.29
N GLY A 231 -52.48 -25.48 -43.11
CA GLY A 231 -53.24 -24.68 -42.16
C GLY A 231 -54.73 -24.53 -42.44
N ALA A 232 -55.48 -25.63 -42.60
CA ALA A 232 -56.90 -25.60 -42.92
C ALA A 232 -57.82 -26.43 -42.00
N SER A 233 -57.31 -27.19 -41.03
CA SER A 233 -58.18 -27.82 -40.03
C SER A 233 -57.42 -28.11 -38.75
N GLY A 234 -57.79 -27.46 -37.65
CA GLY A 234 -57.24 -27.67 -36.30
C GLY A 234 -57.66 -29.01 -35.68
N THR A 235 -57.68 -30.08 -36.47
CA THR A 235 -58.05 -31.43 -36.04
C THR A 235 -56.78 -32.25 -35.89
N THR A 236 -56.49 -32.66 -34.65
CA THR A 236 -55.45 -33.63 -34.30
C THR A 236 -55.68 -34.92 -35.08
N HIS A 237 -54.60 -35.52 -35.62
CA HIS A 237 -54.69 -36.76 -36.37
C HIS A 237 -55.40 -37.86 -35.53
N PRO A 238 -56.30 -38.66 -36.10
CA PRO A 238 -57.05 -39.70 -35.35
C PRO A 238 -56.15 -40.68 -34.58
N SER A 239 -54.91 -40.89 -35.04
CA SER A 239 -53.90 -41.75 -34.41
C SER A 239 -52.75 -41.00 -33.71
N PHE A 240 -52.90 -39.70 -33.40
CA PHE A 240 -51.85 -38.87 -32.77
C PHE A 240 -51.29 -39.51 -31.49
N THR A 241 -52.16 -40.02 -30.60
CA THR A 241 -51.76 -40.64 -29.34
C THR A 241 -50.91 -41.90 -29.55
N ALA A 242 -51.27 -42.72 -30.55
CA ALA A 242 -50.52 -43.93 -30.91
C ALA A 242 -49.16 -43.57 -31.52
N LEU A 243 -49.11 -42.60 -32.45
CA LEU A 243 -47.85 -42.11 -33.06
C LEU A 243 -46.96 -41.40 -32.04
N GLN A 244 -47.53 -40.72 -31.05
CA GLN A 244 -46.77 -40.07 -29.97
C GLN A 244 -46.17 -41.09 -29.01
N LYS A 245 -46.89 -42.19 -28.70
CA LYS A 245 -46.32 -43.33 -27.96
C LYS A 245 -45.19 -43.99 -28.75
N LEU A 246 -45.40 -44.26 -30.04
CA LEU A 246 -44.40 -44.87 -30.92
C LEU A 246 -43.15 -44.01 -31.06
N PHE A 247 -43.32 -42.69 -31.24
CA PHE A 247 -42.23 -41.73 -31.19
C PHE A 247 -41.53 -41.80 -29.84
N LYS A 248 -42.23 -41.64 -28.70
CA LYS A 248 -41.61 -41.60 -27.35
C LYS A 248 -40.98 -42.91 -26.89
N ARG A 249 -41.34 -44.05 -27.48
CA ARG A 249 -40.77 -45.36 -27.13
C ARG A 249 -39.26 -45.36 -27.34
N LYS A 250 -38.48 -45.65 -26.29
CA LYS A 250 -37.01 -45.70 -26.35
C LYS A 250 -36.58 -46.81 -27.32
N ILE A 251 -35.49 -46.57 -28.05
CA ILE A 251 -34.84 -47.61 -28.87
C ILE A 251 -33.70 -48.17 -28.02
N LYS A 252 -33.76 -49.46 -27.65
CA LYS A 252 -32.62 -50.15 -27.02
C LYS A 252 -31.56 -50.40 -28.09
N ARG A 253 -30.55 -49.52 -28.19
CA ARG A 253 -29.39 -49.72 -29.05
C ARG A 253 -28.28 -50.38 -28.25
N ALA A 254 -27.73 -51.48 -28.77
CA ALA A 254 -26.56 -52.11 -28.16
C ALA A 254 -25.37 -51.15 -28.27
N LYS A 255 -24.84 -50.73 -27.12
CA LYS A 255 -23.65 -49.87 -27.01
C LYS A 255 -22.51 -50.50 -27.80
N LYS A 256 -22.09 -49.87 -28.90
CA LYS A 256 -21.01 -50.37 -29.75
C LYS A 256 -19.69 -50.33 -28.96
N LYS A 257 -19.17 -51.51 -28.58
CA LYS A 257 -17.83 -51.64 -27.99
C LYS A 257 -16.80 -51.01 -28.93
N PRO A 258 -15.90 -50.13 -28.45
CA PRO A 258 -14.78 -49.67 -29.26
C PRO A 258 -13.84 -50.85 -29.52
N ALA A 259 -13.60 -51.16 -30.80
CA ALA A 259 -12.62 -52.15 -31.23
C ALA A 259 -11.20 -51.56 -31.14
N PRO A 260 -10.17 -52.38 -30.84
CA PRO A 260 -8.80 -51.91 -30.70
C PRO A 260 -8.21 -51.55 -32.06
N ALA A 261 -7.71 -50.32 -32.18
CA ALA A 261 -6.93 -49.89 -33.33
C ALA A 261 -5.52 -50.53 -33.25
N GLY A 262 -5.36 -51.65 -33.96
CA GLY A 262 -4.06 -52.19 -34.30
C GLY A 262 -3.44 -51.39 -35.43
N GLY A 263 -2.39 -50.63 -35.11
CA GLY A 263 -1.45 -50.06 -36.07
C GLY A 263 -0.04 -50.45 -35.67
N LYS A 264 0.51 -51.47 -36.33
CA LYS A 264 1.94 -51.79 -36.33
C LYS A 264 2.66 -50.76 -37.19
N GLU A 265 3.70 -50.12 -36.66
CA GLU A 265 4.92 -49.84 -37.42
C GLU A 265 6.14 -50.07 -36.51
N ASP A 266 7.08 -50.83 -37.06
CA ASP A 266 8.34 -51.24 -36.47
C ASP A 266 9.32 -50.05 -36.34
N GLY A 267 10.04 -49.99 -35.21
CA GLY A 267 11.04 -48.95 -34.93
C GLY A 267 11.92 -49.31 -33.75
N LYS A 268 12.93 -50.12 -34.06
CA LYS A 268 13.95 -50.80 -33.25
C LYS A 268 14.92 -49.91 -32.44
N ASP A 269 15.52 -50.54 -31.41
CA ASP A 269 16.67 -50.17 -30.54
C ASP A 269 16.34 -49.30 -29.29
N GLY A 270 16.73 -49.62 -28.05
CA GLY A 270 17.51 -50.74 -27.50
C GLY A 270 17.78 -50.53 -25.99
N ASP A 271 17.96 -51.65 -25.30
CA ASP A 271 18.80 -51.88 -24.11
C ASP A 271 18.31 -51.49 -22.69
N GLY A 272 18.52 -52.43 -21.75
CA GLY A 272 18.82 -52.08 -20.35
C GLY A 272 17.90 -52.55 -19.22
N GLN A 273 17.84 -53.87 -18.98
CA GLN A 273 17.78 -54.53 -17.65
C GLN A 273 16.87 -54.01 -16.50
N SER A 274 15.90 -54.87 -16.18
CA SER A 274 15.35 -55.15 -14.83
C SER A 274 16.39 -55.84 -13.91
N PRO A 275 16.15 -56.15 -12.60
CA PRO A 275 15.03 -55.76 -11.69
C PRO A 275 15.44 -55.53 -10.19
N GLU A 276 14.43 -55.39 -9.32
CA GLU A 276 14.33 -55.76 -7.88
C GLU A 276 14.79 -54.81 -6.76
N SER A 277 13.83 -54.44 -5.91
CA SER A 277 13.92 -54.73 -4.46
C SER A 277 12.55 -54.64 -3.79
N ALA A 278 12.08 -55.79 -3.33
CA ALA A 278 10.98 -55.97 -2.39
C ALA A 278 11.43 -55.67 -0.95
N ARG A 279 10.51 -55.12 -0.14
CA ARG A 279 10.42 -55.11 1.34
C ARG A 279 9.13 -54.33 1.66
N ASP A 280 7.98 -54.91 1.99
CA ASP A 280 7.56 -55.91 3.00
C ASP A 280 7.44 -55.38 4.43
N GLY A 281 6.19 -55.41 4.94
CA GLY A 281 5.70 -55.40 6.33
C GLY A 281 5.82 -54.11 7.16
N ASP A 282 4.86 -53.69 8.00
CA ASP A 282 3.53 -54.19 8.38
C ASP A 282 2.88 -53.16 9.36
N ASP A 283 1.54 -53.21 9.50
CA ASP A 283 0.73 -52.94 10.72
C ASP A 283 0.77 -51.54 11.42
N GLN A 284 -0.28 -50.94 12.02
CA GLN A 284 -1.68 -51.30 12.31
C GLN A 284 -2.42 -50.08 12.96
N GLU A 285 -3.73 -49.99 12.68
CA GLU A 285 -4.88 -49.48 13.48
C GLU A 285 -4.95 -48.00 13.94
N GLY A 286 -6.11 -47.34 13.98
CA GLY A 286 -7.52 -47.75 13.83
C GLY A 286 -8.48 -46.58 14.17
N ASP A 287 -9.78 -46.87 13.99
CA ASP A 287 -11.02 -46.11 14.27
C ASP A 287 -11.36 -44.92 13.36
N ASP A 288 -12.39 -44.94 12.48
CA ASP A 288 -13.83 -45.33 12.53
C ASP A 288 -14.78 -44.12 12.73
N ASP A 289 -15.95 -44.28 12.10
CA ASP A 289 -17.18 -43.46 12.05
C ASP A 289 -17.26 -42.34 10.99
N ASP A 290 -18.34 -42.19 10.21
CA ASP A 290 -19.37 -43.10 9.65
C ASP A 290 -20.15 -42.26 8.61
N ASP A 291 -21.10 -42.88 7.89
CA ASP A 291 -22.14 -42.32 7.01
C ASP A 291 -21.83 -42.15 5.50
N ASP A 292 -21.65 -43.30 4.82
CA ASP A 292 -22.09 -43.49 3.43
C ASP A 292 -23.58 -43.92 3.42
N ASP A 293 -24.50 -42.96 3.27
CA ASP A 293 -25.89 -43.21 2.87
C ASP A 293 -25.96 -43.31 1.33
N GLU A 294 -25.53 -44.44 0.77
CA GLU A 294 -25.93 -44.87 -0.59
C GLU A 294 -27.19 -45.73 -0.47
N ASP A 295 -28.32 -45.04 -0.41
CA ASP A 295 -29.68 -45.60 -0.50
C ASP A 295 -29.94 -45.99 -1.97
N ASP A 296 -29.33 -47.08 -2.42
CA ASP A 296 -29.64 -47.76 -3.70
C ASP A 296 -30.86 -48.68 -3.47
N ASP A 297 -32.03 -48.04 -3.28
CA ASP A 297 -33.32 -48.70 -3.37
C ASP A 297 -33.59 -48.99 -4.86
N TYR A 298 -33.05 -50.12 -5.30
CA TYR A 298 -33.44 -50.76 -6.56
C TYR A 298 -34.91 -51.17 -6.43
N ASP A 299 -35.82 -50.27 -6.83
CA ASP A 299 -37.21 -50.59 -7.16
C ASP A 299 -37.19 -51.53 -8.39
N GLU A 300 -36.98 -52.81 -8.09
CA GLU A 300 -37.26 -53.96 -8.93
C GLU A 300 -38.78 -54.18 -8.91
N ASP A 301 -39.52 -53.39 -9.69
CA ASP A 301 -40.86 -53.72 -10.17
C ASP A 301 -41.37 -52.62 -11.12
N ASP A 302 -41.00 -52.73 -12.40
CA ASP A 302 -41.88 -52.38 -13.51
C ASP A 302 -41.49 -53.26 -14.71
N ASP A 303 -41.66 -54.58 -14.53
CA ASP A 303 -41.98 -55.48 -15.64
C ASP A 303 -43.36 -55.09 -16.18
N ASP A 304 -43.44 -53.92 -16.80
CA ASP A 304 -44.48 -53.65 -17.78
C ASP A 304 -44.08 -54.49 -19.00
N ASP A 305 -44.76 -55.64 -19.09
CA ASP A 305 -44.88 -56.56 -20.20
C ASP A 305 -45.13 -55.74 -21.49
N ASP A 306 -44.06 -55.19 -22.07
CA ASP A 306 -44.05 -54.67 -23.44
C ASP A 306 -44.19 -55.91 -24.33
N GLU A 307 -45.42 -56.41 -24.45
CA GLU A 307 -45.85 -57.24 -25.56
C GLU A 307 -45.16 -56.68 -26.80
N GLU A 308 -44.47 -57.54 -27.54
CA GLU A 308 -43.98 -57.27 -28.89
C GLU A 308 -45.21 -56.99 -29.80
N GLU A 309 -45.93 -55.89 -29.57
CA GLU A 309 -46.75 -55.26 -30.58
C GLU A 309 -45.76 -54.83 -31.65
N GLU A 310 -45.66 -55.70 -32.65
CA GLU A 310 -45.09 -55.42 -33.95
C GLU A 310 -45.44 -53.99 -34.30
N ASP A 311 -44.45 -53.24 -34.81
CA ASP A 311 -44.52 -51.88 -35.33
C ASP A 311 -45.56 -51.82 -36.50
N ALA A 312 -46.82 -52.10 -36.19
CA ALA A 312 -47.94 -52.24 -37.08
C ALA A 312 -48.54 -50.86 -37.26
N CYS A 313 -48.58 -50.42 -38.52
CA CYS A 313 -49.17 -49.16 -38.90
C CYS A 313 -50.59 -49.06 -38.31
N PRO A 314 -50.89 -48.07 -37.45
CA PRO A 314 -52.21 -47.92 -36.84
C PRO A 314 -53.29 -47.90 -37.93
N VAL A 315 -54.40 -48.62 -37.73
CA VAL A 315 -55.51 -48.68 -38.70
C VAL A 315 -55.99 -47.27 -39.08
N GLY A 316 -55.74 -46.88 -40.34
CA GLY A 316 -56.07 -45.55 -40.87
C GLY A 316 -54.91 -44.54 -40.94
N CYS A 317 -53.66 -44.94 -40.66
CA CYS A 317 -52.48 -44.11 -40.83
C CYS A 317 -51.86 -44.30 -42.23
N ASP A 318 -51.44 -43.20 -42.87
CA ASP A 318 -50.70 -43.26 -44.13
C ASP A 318 -49.32 -43.92 -43.89
N LEU A 319 -48.95 -44.92 -44.71
CA LEU A 319 -47.66 -45.61 -44.61
C LEU A 319 -46.48 -44.62 -44.70
N ALA A 320 -46.61 -43.57 -45.52
CA ALA A 320 -45.56 -42.57 -45.66
C ALA A 320 -45.41 -41.67 -44.43
N LEU A 321 -46.47 -41.48 -43.63
CA LEU A 321 -46.41 -40.77 -42.36
C LEU A 321 -45.75 -41.65 -41.29
N TYR A 322 -46.10 -42.93 -41.27
CA TYR A 322 -45.58 -43.93 -40.34
C TYR A 322 -44.05 -44.12 -40.48
N GLU A 323 -43.55 -44.30 -41.70
CA GLU A 323 -42.11 -44.41 -41.98
C GLU A 323 -41.32 -43.15 -41.57
N LYS A 324 -41.90 -41.96 -41.77
CA LYS A 324 -41.29 -40.69 -41.35
C LYS A 324 -41.26 -40.52 -39.83
N VAL A 325 -42.28 -41.01 -39.11
CA VAL A 325 -42.30 -41.02 -37.64
C VAL A 325 -41.25 -41.98 -37.07
N LEU A 326 -41.03 -43.13 -37.69
CA LEU A 326 -39.93 -44.04 -37.34
C LEU A 326 -38.56 -43.40 -37.59
N ALA A 327 -38.37 -42.71 -38.72
CA ALA A 327 -37.13 -41.96 -38.97
C ALA A 327 -36.90 -40.81 -37.97
N LEU A 328 -37.96 -40.13 -37.52
CA LEU A 328 -37.87 -39.11 -36.46
C LEU A 328 -37.60 -39.71 -35.08
N ARG A 329 -38.09 -40.93 -34.80
CA ARG A 329 -37.76 -41.70 -33.59
C ARG A 329 -36.28 -42.07 -33.56
N GLU A 330 -35.73 -42.52 -34.70
CA GLU A 330 -34.30 -42.82 -34.84
C GLU A 330 -33.42 -41.58 -34.64
N LYS A 331 -33.79 -40.46 -35.27
CA LYS A 331 -33.12 -39.16 -35.06
C LYS A 331 -33.19 -38.69 -33.61
N ARG A 332 -34.31 -38.90 -32.91
CA ARG A 332 -34.39 -38.56 -31.48
C ARG A 332 -33.46 -39.45 -30.66
N ALA A 333 -33.41 -40.75 -30.95
CA ALA A 333 -32.49 -41.66 -30.27
C ALA A 333 -31.01 -41.24 -30.48
N ASP A 334 -30.62 -40.77 -31.68
CA ASP A 334 -29.27 -40.24 -31.91
C ASP A 334 -28.96 -38.99 -31.06
N VAL A 335 -29.93 -38.07 -30.94
CA VAL A 335 -29.82 -36.86 -30.11
C VAL A 335 -29.76 -37.21 -28.61
N ASP A 336 -30.57 -38.17 -28.16
CA ASP A 336 -30.61 -38.67 -26.79
C ASP A 336 -29.27 -39.37 -26.43
N ASP A 337 -28.73 -40.21 -27.33
CA ASP A 337 -27.43 -40.86 -27.15
C ASP A 337 -26.30 -39.83 -27.04
N ALA A 338 -26.21 -38.88 -27.99
CA ALA A 338 -25.20 -37.83 -28.00
C ALA A 338 -25.28 -36.89 -26.78
N SER A 339 -26.49 -36.52 -26.36
CA SER A 339 -26.70 -35.71 -25.14
C SER A 339 -26.32 -36.46 -23.87
N SER A 340 -26.57 -37.76 -23.79
CA SER A 340 -26.17 -38.61 -22.66
C SER A 340 -24.64 -38.76 -22.57
N GLU A 341 -23.94 -38.89 -23.71
CA GLU A 341 -22.48 -38.95 -23.77
C GLU A 341 -21.83 -37.63 -23.37
N LEU A 342 -22.38 -36.50 -23.84
CA LEU A 342 -21.93 -35.17 -23.42
C LEU A 342 -22.17 -34.91 -21.94
N THR A 343 -23.29 -35.40 -21.40
CA THR A 343 -23.60 -35.28 -19.96
C THR A 343 -22.57 -36.06 -19.13
N LYS A 344 -22.22 -37.29 -19.52
CA LYS A 344 -21.15 -38.08 -18.88
C LYS A 344 -19.78 -37.39 -18.96
N ALA A 345 -19.41 -36.88 -20.14
CA ALA A 345 -18.16 -36.14 -20.31
C ALA A 345 -18.11 -34.86 -19.46
N MET A 346 -19.24 -34.17 -19.29
CA MET A 346 -19.34 -33.03 -18.37
C MET A 346 -19.19 -33.43 -16.90
N GLU A 347 -19.73 -34.58 -16.48
CA GLU A 347 -19.55 -35.10 -15.12
C GLU A 347 -18.09 -35.49 -14.84
N GLU A 348 -17.42 -36.12 -15.79
CA GLU A 348 -15.98 -36.43 -15.71
C GLU A 348 -15.14 -35.14 -15.59
N LEU A 349 -15.42 -34.12 -16.39
CA LEU A 349 -14.75 -32.83 -16.31
C LEU A 349 -15.05 -32.10 -14.98
N ARG A 350 -16.26 -32.23 -14.43
CA ARG A 350 -16.57 -31.70 -13.09
C ARG A 350 -15.75 -32.41 -12.02
N LYS A 351 -15.68 -33.74 -12.04
CA LYS A 351 -14.83 -34.53 -11.12
C LYS A 351 -13.36 -34.15 -11.24
N ALA A 352 -12.86 -33.91 -12.46
CA ALA A 352 -11.50 -33.42 -12.68
C ALA A 352 -11.29 -32.01 -12.10
N GLY A 353 -12.27 -31.11 -12.27
CA GLY A 353 -12.26 -29.78 -11.68
C GLY A 353 -12.24 -29.81 -10.15
N ASP A 354 -13.05 -30.66 -9.53
CA ASP A 354 -13.10 -30.82 -8.07
C ASP A 354 -11.77 -31.34 -7.50
N ARG A 355 -11.11 -32.29 -8.20
CA ARG A 355 -9.77 -32.78 -7.85
C ARG A 355 -8.73 -31.66 -7.90
N GLN A 356 -8.77 -30.82 -8.95
CA GLN A 356 -7.85 -29.69 -9.07
C GLN A 356 -8.14 -28.60 -8.03
N ALA A 357 -9.41 -28.35 -7.71
CA ALA A 357 -9.81 -27.43 -6.65
C ALA A 357 -9.34 -27.92 -5.26
N ALA A 358 -9.40 -29.23 -5.00
CA ALA A 358 -8.85 -29.83 -3.78
C ALA A 358 -7.32 -29.64 -3.70
N LYS A 359 -6.60 -29.90 -4.79
CA LYS A 359 -5.15 -29.62 -4.87
C LYS A 359 -4.83 -28.15 -4.63
N GLN A 360 -5.62 -27.23 -5.22
CA GLN A 360 -5.45 -25.80 -5.01
C GLN A 360 -5.57 -25.43 -3.52
N ARG A 361 -6.58 -25.96 -2.82
CA ARG A 361 -6.76 -25.72 -1.38
C ARG A 361 -5.60 -26.27 -0.54
N ALA A 362 -5.07 -27.43 -0.91
CA ALA A 362 -3.89 -28.01 -0.25
C ALA A 362 -2.66 -27.13 -0.42
N ILE A 363 -2.40 -26.65 -1.65
CA ILE A 363 -1.29 -25.73 -1.96
C ILE A 363 -1.48 -24.39 -1.25
N ASP A 364 -2.71 -23.85 -1.21
CA ASP A 364 -3.01 -22.62 -0.48
C ASP A 364 -2.73 -22.75 1.03
N LYS A 365 -2.99 -23.92 1.61
CA LYS A 365 -2.65 -24.22 3.01
C LYS A 365 -1.12 -24.31 3.21
N GLU A 366 -0.41 -24.93 2.28
CA GLU A 366 1.07 -25.02 2.32
C GLU A 366 1.74 -23.65 2.14
N LEU A 367 1.21 -22.80 1.24
CA LEU A 367 1.65 -21.42 1.07
C LEU A 367 1.46 -20.63 2.35
N ALA A 368 0.26 -20.69 2.96
CA ALA A 368 -0.01 -20.00 4.21
C ALA A 368 0.91 -20.46 5.35
N ALA A 369 1.19 -21.78 5.42
CA ALA A 369 2.13 -22.33 6.39
C ALA A 369 3.57 -21.82 6.15
N THR A 370 4.03 -21.83 4.90
CA THR A 370 5.37 -21.35 4.51
C THR A 370 5.52 -19.85 4.74
N GLU A 371 4.46 -19.06 4.51
CA GLU A 371 4.43 -17.63 4.81
C GLU A 371 4.52 -17.35 6.32
N LEU A 372 3.80 -18.13 7.14
CA LEU A 372 3.88 -18.03 8.59
C LEU A 372 5.30 -18.39 9.09
N ASP A 373 5.87 -19.49 8.60
CA ASP A 373 7.24 -19.90 8.93
C ASP A 373 8.25 -18.83 8.52
N THR A 374 8.05 -18.19 7.38
CA THR A 374 8.88 -17.07 6.92
C THR A 374 8.76 -15.87 7.86
N GLN A 375 7.57 -15.50 8.31
CA GLN A 375 7.37 -14.41 9.28
C GLN A 375 8.01 -14.71 10.63
N GLN A 376 7.86 -15.94 11.12
CA GLN A 376 8.51 -16.39 12.35
C GLN A 376 10.02 -16.35 12.22
N PHE A 377 10.56 -16.81 11.09
CA PHE A 377 11.99 -16.76 10.79
C PHE A 377 12.53 -15.33 10.70
N GLN A 378 11.82 -14.41 10.06
CA GLN A 378 12.21 -13.00 10.02
C GLN A 378 12.17 -12.36 11.42
N SER A 379 11.19 -12.74 12.25
CA SER A 379 11.11 -12.28 13.65
C SER A 379 12.26 -12.84 14.48
N GLU A 380 12.62 -14.11 14.29
CA GLU A 380 13.80 -14.74 14.90
C GLU A 380 15.10 -14.04 14.47
N LYS A 381 15.26 -13.78 13.17
CA LYS A 381 16.40 -13.05 12.60
C LYS A 381 16.51 -11.67 13.23
N GLN A 382 15.43 -10.88 13.24
CA GLN A 382 15.40 -9.57 13.86
C GLN A 382 15.71 -9.63 15.36
N SER A 383 15.16 -10.60 16.09
CA SER A 383 15.43 -10.79 17.51
C SER A 383 16.90 -11.08 17.78
N ARG A 384 17.55 -11.90 16.95
CA ARG A 384 18.98 -12.22 17.07
C ARG A 384 19.87 -11.04 16.69
N PHE A 385 19.51 -10.27 15.66
CA PHE A 385 20.21 -9.02 15.32
C PHE A 385 20.11 -7.98 16.43
N ASN A 386 18.96 -7.86 17.08
CA ASN A 386 18.76 -6.92 18.19
C ASN A 386 19.57 -7.29 19.45
N GLN A 387 20.10 -8.52 19.53
CA GLN A 387 21.00 -8.95 20.61
C GLN A 387 22.46 -8.59 20.33
N LEU A 388 22.79 -8.10 19.13
CA LEU A 388 24.14 -7.68 18.80
C LEU A 388 24.47 -6.36 19.49
N ASP A 389 25.64 -6.32 20.12
CA ASP A 389 26.13 -5.12 20.77
C ASP A 389 26.57 -4.07 19.74
N VAL A 390 25.94 -2.90 19.82
CA VAL A 390 26.32 -1.72 19.03
C VAL A 390 27.05 -0.75 19.94
N VAL A 391 28.32 -0.51 19.64
CA VAL A 391 29.12 0.43 20.43
C VAL A 391 29.02 1.84 19.85
N VAL A 392 28.66 2.79 20.72
CA VAL A 392 28.59 4.22 20.38
C VAL A 392 29.53 4.98 21.30
N ALA A 393 30.47 5.70 20.72
CA ALA A 393 31.33 6.60 21.48
C ALA A 393 30.59 7.90 21.78
N LEU A 394 30.49 8.25 23.07
CA LEU A 394 29.84 9.46 23.54
C LEU A 394 30.88 10.36 24.21
N SER A 395 30.78 11.66 23.94
CA SER A 395 31.49 12.66 24.73
C SER A 395 30.87 12.76 26.11
N SER A 396 31.67 13.04 27.14
CA SER A 396 31.16 13.26 28.50
C SER A 396 30.10 14.36 28.58
N ARG A 397 30.12 15.34 27.65
CA ARG A 397 29.10 16.40 27.55
C ARG A 397 27.73 15.89 27.09
N GLN A 398 27.67 14.73 26.44
CA GLN A 398 26.44 14.12 25.94
C GLN A 398 25.74 13.27 27.01
N LEU A 399 26.42 12.96 28.11
CA LEU A 399 25.90 12.11 29.18
C LEU A 399 25.05 12.94 30.15
N ARG A 400 23.79 12.53 30.33
CA ARG A 400 22.83 13.20 31.24
C ARG A 400 22.49 12.37 32.48
N CYS A 401 22.93 11.11 32.53
CA CYS A 401 22.73 10.17 33.62
C CYS A 401 23.78 10.33 34.73
N LEU A 402 23.98 11.55 35.22
CA LEU A 402 24.94 11.80 36.29
C LEU A 402 24.31 11.47 37.65
N GLU A 403 25.09 10.84 38.53
CA GLU A 403 24.68 10.51 39.89
C GLU A 403 24.94 11.68 40.84
N ALA A 404 23.98 11.92 41.73
CA ALA A 404 24.10 12.93 42.76
C ALA A 404 25.24 12.53 43.71
N PRO A 405 26.16 13.44 44.03
CA PRO A 405 27.25 13.12 44.93
C PRO A 405 26.72 12.82 46.34
N PRO A 406 27.37 11.90 47.09
CA PRO A 406 26.99 11.57 48.46
C PRO A 406 27.21 12.72 49.46
N THR A 407 27.85 13.81 49.03
CA THR A 407 28.08 15.02 49.84
C THR A 407 27.72 16.25 49.01
N ALA A 408 26.96 17.18 49.59
CA ALA A 408 26.35 18.34 48.92
C ALA A 408 27.33 19.34 48.27
N GLN A 409 28.65 19.11 48.34
CA GLN A 409 29.70 19.99 47.83
C GLN A 409 30.55 19.36 46.72
N ALA A 410 30.28 18.14 46.28
CA ALA A 410 31.04 17.51 45.20
C ALA A 410 30.40 17.70 43.82
N ALA A 411 31.20 17.50 42.76
CA ALA A 411 30.73 17.48 41.39
C ALA A 411 29.90 16.21 41.11
N TRP A 412 28.91 16.33 40.22
CA TRP A 412 28.15 15.20 39.70
C TRP A 412 29.08 14.12 39.15
N LEU A 413 28.84 12.86 39.52
CA LEU A 413 29.70 11.73 39.16
C LEU A 413 29.09 10.92 38.01
N LEU A 414 29.93 10.36 37.15
CA LEU A 414 29.49 9.43 36.12
C LEU A 414 29.41 8.02 36.73
N PRO A 415 28.29 7.29 36.55
CA PRO A 415 28.18 5.90 36.99
C PRO A 415 29.27 5.02 36.39
N ALA A 416 29.76 4.06 37.17
CA ALA A 416 30.74 3.07 36.67
C ALA A 416 30.14 2.14 35.60
N GLN A 417 28.82 1.95 35.61
CA GLN A 417 28.09 1.11 34.66
C GLN A 417 26.83 1.84 34.17
N ALA A 418 26.57 1.74 32.86
CA ALA A 418 25.39 2.34 32.22
C ALA A 418 24.24 1.33 31.99
N ALA A 419 24.23 0.19 32.72
CA ALA A 419 23.30 -0.93 32.47
C ALA A 419 21.80 -0.56 32.59
N GLY A 420 21.46 0.53 33.29
CA GLY A 420 20.10 1.07 33.39
C GLY A 420 19.83 2.33 32.56
N CYS A 421 20.76 2.73 31.69
CA CYS A 421 20.65 3.96 30.90
C CYS A 421 20.11 3.68 29.49
N LEU A 422 19.31 4.60 28.98
CA LEU A 422 18.79 4.55 27.62
C LEU A 422 19.44 5.66 26.77
N VAL A 423 19.86 5.31 25.56
CA VAL A 423 20.45 6.26 24.61
C VAL A 423 19.38 6.68 23.61
N PHE A 424 19.09 7.97 23.55
CA PHE A 424 18.15 8.55 22.59
C PHE A 424 18.83 9.67 21.81
N THR A 425 18.45 9.81 20.54
CA THR A 425 18.71 11.07 19.84
C THR A 425 17.85 12.18 20.44
N THR A 426 18.33 13.42 20.42
CA THR A 426 17.59 14.57 20.98
C THR A 426 16.20 14.71 20.33
N ARG A 427 16.10 14.41 19.03
CA ARG A 427 14.83 14.37 18.30
C ARG A 427 13.90 13.26 18.79
N ALA A 428 14.40 12.04 18.95
CA ALA A 428 13.59 10.93 19.43
C ALA A 428 13.08 11.18 20.86
N PHE A 429 13.91 11.77 21.71
CA PHE A 429 13.50 12.16 23.06
C PHE A 429 12.39 13.22 23.06
N ALA A 430 12.53 14.27 22.24
CA ALA A 430 11.50 15.30 22.11
C ALA A 430 10.18 14.72 21.56
N ALA A 431 10.25 13.90 20.50
CA ALA A 431 9.09 13.24 19.92
C ALA A 431 8.41 12.28 20.92
N LEU A 432 9.19 11.55 21.73
CA LEU A 432 8.65 10.68 22.78
C LEU A 432 7.96 11.50 23.86
N ALA A 433 8.54 12.62 24.30
CA ALA A 433 7.92 13.51 25.26
C ALA A 433 6.58 14.07 24.74
N GLU A 434 6.55 14.58 23.51
CA GLU A 434 5.31 15.03 22.85
C GLU A 434 4.29 13.91 22.72
N ARG A 435 4.74 12.69 22.38
CA ARG A 435 3.86 11.52 22.26
C ARG A 435 3.28 11.11 23.61
N ILE A 436 4.08 11.13 24.68
CA ILE A 436 3.60 10.86 26.05
C ILE A 436 2.52 11.87 26.43
N GLU A 437 2.73 13.16 26.16
CA GLU A 437 1.72 14.18 26.42
C GLU A 437 0.46 13.98 25.56
N SER A 438 0.61 13.61 24.29
CA SER A 438 -0.54 13.28 23.42
C SER A 438 -1.33 12.11 23.95
N LEU A 439 -0.65 11.02 24.32
CA LEU A 439 -1.28 9.84 24.89
C LEU A 439 -1.98 10.17 26.20
N GLN A 440 -1.39 10.99 27.07
CA GLN A 440 -2.06 11.42 28.30
C GLN A 440 -3.34 12.22 28.00
N ARG A 441 -3.32 13.12 27.01
CA ARG A 441 -4.50 13.87 26.54
C ARG A 441 -5.57 12.94 25.96
N GLU A 442 -5.18 12.01 25.09
CA GLU A 442 -6.06 11.02 24.46
C GLU A 442 -6.70 10.10 25.52
N ASN A 443 -5.91 9.61 26.48
CA ASN A 443 -6.41 8.74 27.56
C ASN A 443 -7.42 9.48 28.45
N LYS A 444 -7.16 10.78 28.75
CA LYS A 444 -8.11 11.63 29.46
C LYS A 444 -9.41 11.81 28.67
N GLN A 445 -9.32 12.04 27.36
CA GLN A 445 -10.48 12.19 26.48
C GLN A 445 -11.29 10.89 26.38
N LEU A 446 -10.63 9.74 26.22
CA LEU A 446 -11.29 8.43 26.18
C LEU A 446 -12.01 8.12 27.49
N ARG A 447 -11.38 8.39 28.64
CA ARG A 447 -12.03 8.25 29.95
C ARG A 447 -13.27 9.15 30.09
N GLN A 448 -13.24 10.35 29.52
CA GLN A 448 -14.40 11.24 29.50
C GLN A 448 -15.51 10.69 28.59
N GLN A 449 -15.18 10.27 27.37
CA GLN A 449 -16.13 9.66 26.44
C GLN A 449 -16.79 8.40 27.03
N PHE A 450 -16.01 7.54 27.70
CA PHE A 450 -16.52 6.36 28.38
C PHE A 450 -17.53 6.73 29.49
N ARG A 451 -17.23 7.75 30.30
CA ARG A 451 -18.16 8.27 31.31
C ARG A 451 -19.43 8.83 30.68
N ASP A 452 -19.33 9.56 29.58
CA ASP A 452 -20.48 10.17 28.91
C ASP A 452 -21.35 9.11 28.22
N LEU A 453 -20.74 8.09 27.60
CA LEU A 453 -21.46 6.93 27.05
C LEU A 453 -22.19 6.14 28.14
N HIS A 454 -21.59 5.93 29.31
CA HIS A 454 -22.28 5.28 30.42
C HIS A 454 -23.48 6.10 30.93
N LYS A 455 -23.36 7.43 30.98
CA LYS A 455 -24.51 8.29 31.30
C LYS A 455 -25.60 8.15 30.25
N GLN A 456 -25.25 8.20 28.97
CA GLN A 456 -26.20 8.02 27.86
C GLN A 456 -26.88 6.66 27.91
N GLN A 457 -26.13 5.58 28.13
CA GLN A 457 -26.68 4.23 28.30
C GLN A 457 -27.67 4.18 29.46
N SER A 458 -27.35 4.79 30.59
CA SER A 458 -28.26 4.84 31.74
C SER A 458 -29.55 5.62 31.43
N VAL A 459 -29.46 6.73 30.68
CA VAL A 459 -30.63 7.52 30.26
C VAL A 459 -31.49 6.72 29.28
N LEU A 460 -30.89 6.18 28.22
CA LEU A 460 -31.58 5.36 27.23
C LEU A 460 -32.21 4.10 27.84
N ALA A 461 -31.56 3.47 28.82
CA ALA A 461 -32.12 2.34 29.54
C ALA A 461 -33.38 2.72 30.34
N ARG A 462 -33.40 3.91 30.96
CA ARG A 462 -34.58 4.44 31.66
C ARG A 462 -35.70 4.78 30.67
N GLU A 463 -35.37 5.43 29.56
CA GLU A 463 -36.33 5.75 28.50
C GLU A 463 -36.95 4.49 27.88
N LYS A 464 -36.13 3.47 27.58
CA LYS A 464 -36.58 2.17 27.09
C LYS A 464 -37.57 1.52 28.05
N ARG A 465 -37.29 1.51 29.36
CA ARG A 465 -38.23 0.98 30.37
C ARG A 465 -39.53 1.78 30.40
N SER A 466 -39.46 3.11 30.39
CA SER A 466 -40.65 3.97 30.36
C SER A 466 -41.50 3.73 29.11
N GLN A 467 -40.88 3.53 27.94
CA GLN A 467 -41.58 3.22 26.70
C GLN A 467 -42.20 1.82 26.73
N GLN A 468 -41.49 0.81 27.26
CA GLN A 468 -42.03 -0.54 27.46
C GLN A 468 -43.25 -0.53 28.39
N GLU A 469 -43.22 0.23 29.48
CA GLU A 469 -44.38 0.41 30.36
C GLU A 469 -45.54 1.15 29.68
N ALA A 470 -45.25 2.10 28.78
CA ALA A 470 -46.27 2.79 28.00
C ALA A 470 -46.92 1.86 26.97
N ILE A 471 -46.13 1.02 26.29
CA ILE A 471 -46.58 0.00 25.34
C ILE A 471 -47.45 -1.03 26.08
N ALA A 472 -46.97 -1.60 27.18
CA ALA A 472 -47.74 -2.57 27.97
C ALA A 472 -49.08 -1.99 28.47
N ARG A 473 -49.09 -0.70 28.88
CA ARG A 473 -50.35 0.01 29.23
C ARG A 473 -51.25 0.24 28.03
N ALA A 474 -50.71 0.47 26.83
CA ALA A 474 -51.49 0.61 25.61
C ALA A 474 -52.08 -0.73 25.16
N GLU A 475 -51.28 -1.81 25.20
CA GLU A 475 -51.68 -3.19 24.90
C GLU A 475 -52.76 -3.65 25.87
N ALA A 476 -52.57 -3.51 27.19
CA ALA A 476 -53.58 -3.89 28.18
C ALA A 476 -54.90 -3.11 28.01
N ARG A 477 -54.82 -1.81 27.69
CA ARG A 477 -56.02 -1.02 27.35
C ARG A 477 -56.69 -1.52 26.07
N GLY A 478 -55.90 -1.85 25.05
CA GLY A 478 -56.35 -2.42 23.78
C GLY A 478 -57.08 -3.75 24.00
N GLU A 479 -56.46 -4.68 24.72
CA GLU A 479 -57.04 -5.97 25.09
C GLU A 479 -58.32 -5.79 25.91
N GLN A 480 -58.33 -4.90 26.90
CA GLN A 480 -59.51 -4.64 27.72
C GLN A 480 -60.66 -4.07 26.87
N LEU A 481 -60.37 -3.13 25.97
CA LEU A 481 -61.34 -2.59 25.01
C LEU A 481 -61.87 -3.66 24.06
N GLN A 482 -61.01 -4.53 23.55
CA GLN A 482 -61.40 -5.63 22.67
C GLN A 482 -62.31 -6.63 23.40
N ARG A 483 -61.93 -7.04 24.62
CA ARG A 483 -62.76 -7.91 25.47
C ARG A 483 -64.11 -7.28 25.81
N LEU A 484 -64.15 -5.98 26.12
CA LEU A 484 -65.39 -5.25 26.41
C LEU A 484 -66.30 -5.13 25.20
N LYS A 485 -65.75 -4.82 24.02
CA LYS A 485 -66.54 -4.57 22.80
C LYS A 485 -66.95 -5.86 22.07
N PHE A 486 -66.12 -6.88 22.09
CA PHE A 486 -66.28 -8.07 21.26
C PHE A 486 -66.33 -9.39 22.06
N GLY A 487 -66.11 -9.37 23.38
CA GLY A 487 -66.13 -10.56 24.24
C GLY A 487 -64.94 -11.50 24.09
N GLN A 488 -64.12 -11.32 23.05
CA GLN A 488 -62.92 -12.09 22.72
C GLN A 488 -61.84 -11.15 22.14
N LEU A 489 -60.58 -11.58 22.13
CA LEU A 489 -59.51 -10.86 21.43
C LEU A 489 -59.73 -11.04 19.92
N VAL A 490 -59.94 -9.93 19.21
CA VAL A 490 -60.23 -9.94 17.77
C VAL A 490 -58.92 -9.79 17.01
N ASP A 491 -58.68 -10.69 16.07
CA ASP A 491 -57.60 -10.55 15.10
C ASP A 491 -57.92 -9.37 14.16
N LEU A 492 -57.25 -8.24 14.40
CA LEU A 492 -57.45 -7.01 13.65
C LEU A 492 -57.07 -7.17 12.17
N GLU A 493 -56.20 -8.12 11.81
CA GLU A 493 -55.83 -8.35 10.42
C GLU A 493 -56.98 -8.98 9.62
N VAL A 494 -57.80 -9.82 10.26
CA VAL A 494 -58.98 -10.41 9.63
C VAL A 494 -60.10 -9.38 9.51
N LEU A 495 -60.23 -8.48 10.48
CA LEU A 495 -61.21 -7.39 10.44
C LEU A 495 -60.84 -6.32 9.41
N ASP A 496 -59.56 -5.97 9.29
CA ASP A 496 -59.06 -5.02 8.27
C ASP A 496 -59.23 -5.57 6.84
N ARG A 497 -59.21 -6.90 6.65
CA ARG A 497 -59.57 -7.54 5.37
C ARG A 497 -61.07 -7.49 5.08
N ALA A 498 -61.91 -7.33 6.10
CA ALA A 498 -63.37 -7.27 5.99
C ALA A 498 -63.93 -5.84 5.96
N CYS A 499 -63.14 -4.84 6.36
CA CYS A 499 -63.51 -3.42 6.30
C CYS A 499 -63.36 -2.85 4.88
N ASP A 500 -64.21 -1.87 4.54
CA ASP A 500 -64.19 -1.20 3.24
C ASP A 500 -62.83 -0.54 2.95
N THR A 501 -62.04 -1.13 2.06
CA THR A 501 -60.71 -0.67 1.64
C THR A 501 -60.73 0.60 0.77
N SER A 502 -61.90 1.23 0.59
CA SER A 502 -62.11 2.42 -0.24
C SER A 502 -61.17 3.58 0.13
N ALA A 503 -61.09 3.92 1.41
CA ALA A 503 -60.21 4.99 1.90
C ALA A 503 -58.72 4.62 1.78
N LEU A 504 -58.39 3.33 1.95
CA LEU A 504 -57.04 2.80 1.77
C LEU A 504 -56.62 2.85 0.29
N HIS A 505 -57.51 2.53 -0.64
CA HIS A 505 -57.30 2.68 -2.08
C HIS A 505 -57.21 4.15 -2.52
N GLU A 506 -57.93 5.08 -1.87
CA GLU A 506 -57.75 6.51 -2.10
C GLU A 506 -56.38 7.01 -1.61
N LEU A 507 -55.94 6.56 -0.44
CA LEU A 507 -54.62 6.90 0.08
C LEU A 507 -53.50 6.28 -0.76
N GLN A 508 -53.62 5.02 -1.18
CA GLN A 508 -52.70 4.37 -2.10
C GLN A 508 -52.64 5.10 -3.45
N ARG A 509 -53.77 5.59 -3.98
CA ARG A 509 -53.77 6.45 -5.19
C ARG A 509 -53.02 7.76 -4.96
N ARG A 510 -53.18 8.40 -3.79
CA ARG A 510 -52.42 9.63 -3.45
C ARG A 510 -50.93 9.36 -3.28
N VAL A 511 -50.55 8.22 -2.71
CA VAL A 511 -49.15 7.78 -2.60
C VAL A 511 -48.57 7.53 -3.99
N ALA A 512 -49.25 6.75 -4.84
CA ALA A 512 -48.82 6.48 -6.21
C ALA A 512 -48.63 7.78 -7.03
N LEU A 513 -49.53 8.76 -6.88
CA LEU A 513 -49.38 10.07 -7.51
C LEU A 513 -48.15 10.84 -7.01
N ARG A 514 -47.83 10.75 -5.72
CA ARG A 514 -46.62 11.36 -5.14
C ARG A 514 -45.35 10.62 -5.56
N GLU A 515 -45.39 9.30 -5.67
CA GLU A 515 -44.28 8.49 -6.17
C GLU A 515 -43.97 8.83 -7.63
N VAL A 516 -44.99 8.94 -8.50
CA VAL A 516 -44.82 9.38 -9.89
C VAL A 516 -44.24 10.80 -9.97
N ALA A 517 -44.66 11.70 -9.09
CA ALA A 517 -44.08 13.04 -9.01
C ALA A 517 -42.61 13.00 -8.55
N GLY A 518 -42.28 12.17 -7.56
CA GLY A 518 -40.92 11.92 -7.07
C GLY A 518 -40.03 11.33 -8.16
N GLU A 519 -40.50 10.33 -8.90
CA GLU A 519 -39.80 9.72 -10.03
C GLU A 519 -39.50 10.72 -11.15
N ARG A 520 -40.43 11.66 -11.44
CA ARG A 520 -40.19 12.73 -12.41
C ARG A 520 -39.05 13.66 -11.97
N VAL A 521 -38.99 14.01 -10.69
CA VAL A 521 -37.88 14.82 -10.13
C VAL A 521 -36.57 14.04 -10.18
N VAL A 522 -36.57 12.78 -9.76
CA VAL A 522 -35.39 11.90 -9.84
C VAL A 522 -34.89 11.77 -11.27
N ARG A 523 -35.80 11.61 -12.25
CA ARG A 523 -35.44 11.54 -13.67
C ARG A 523 -34.82 12.83 -14.17
N ARG A 524 -35.38 13.99 -13.78
CA ARG A 524 -34.81 15.31 -14.14
C ARG A 524 -33.41 15.48 -13.54
N VAL A 525 -33.22 15.11 -12.26
CA VAL A 525 -31.90 15.15 -11.60
C VAL A 525 -30.91 14.20 -12.27
N LYS A 526 -31.34 12.98 -12.62
CA LYS A 526 -30.50 12.02 -13.35
C LYS A 526 -30.09 12.51 -14.74
N GLN A 527 -30.91 13.32 -15.41
CA GLN A 527 -30.58 13.91 -16.70
C GLN A 527 -29.61 15.10 -16.59
N THR A 528 -29.73 15.92 -15.54
CA THR A 528 -28.84 17.07 -15.32
C THR A 528 -27.50 16.69 -14.67
N HIS A 529 -27.45 15.60 -13.91
CA HIS A 529 -26.24 15.09 -13.28
C HIS A 529 -25.05 14.87 -14.23
N PRO A 530 -25.19 14.17 -15.38
CA PRO A 530 -24.08 13.98 -16.31
C PRO A 530 -23.65 15.29 -16.99
N GLN A 531 -24.56 16.26 -17.15
CA GLN A 531 -24.21 17.58 -17.70
C GLN A 531 -23.33 18.36 -16.72
N LEU A 532 -23.68 18.33 -15.42
CA LEU A 532 -22.88 18.93 -14.35
C LEU A 532 -21.53 18.21 -14.17
N GLN A 533 -21.50 16.89 -14.25
CA GLN A 533 -20.25 16.12 -14.23
C GLN A 533 -19.33 16.50 -15.39
N ARG A 534 -19.86 16.63 -16.62
CA ARG A 534 -19.08 17.10 -17.77
C ARG A 534 -18.58 18.53 -17.60
N ALA A 535 -19.40 19.42 -17.02
CA ALA A 535 -18.98 20.79 -16.74
C ALA A 535 -17.82 20.85 -15.72
N ILE A 536 -17.87 20.01 -14.67
CA ILE A 536 -16.77 19.88 -13.70
C ILE A 536 -15.53 19.31 -14.38
N LEU A 537 -15.65 18.25 -15.18
CA LEU A 537 -14.53 17.66 -15.92
C LEU A 537 -13.87 18.68 -16.85
N ALA A 538 -14.66 19.40 -17.64
CA ALA A 538 -14.14 20.43 -18.55
C ALA A 538 -13.53 21.64 -17.81
N ALA A 539 -13.98 21.93 -16.59
CA ALA A 539 -13.35 22.93 -15.74
C ALA A 539 -12.03 22.42 -15.17
N THR A 540 -11.96 21.15 -14.74
CA THR A 540 -10.72 20.53 -14.26
C THR A 540 -9.68 20.37 -15.36
N GLU A 541 -10.08 20.01 -16.58
CA GLU A 541 -9.17 19.92 -17.74
C GLU A 541 -8.55 21.28 -18.04
N ARG A 542 -9.37 22.35 -18.16
CA ARG A 542 -8.86 23.71 -18.34
C ARG A 542 -7.92 24.16 -17.22
N ASN A 543 -8.24 23.82 -15.97
CA ASN A 543 -7.38 24.16 -14.84
C ASN A 543 -6.04 23.40 -14.90
N THR A 544 -6.08 22.14 -15.34
CA THR A 544 -4.88 21.31 -15.55
C THR A 544 -4.03 21.85 -16.70
N GLU A 545 -4.65 22.30 -17.80
CA GLU A 545 -3.97 22.97 -18.92
C GLU A 545 -3.30 24.27 -18.47
N LEU A 546 -4.00 25.09 -17.68
CA LEU A 546 -3.43 26.32 -17.12
C LEU A 546 -2.27 26.03 -16.16
N LEU A 547 -2.36 24.99 -15.34
CA LEU A 547 -1.26 24.55 -14.47
C LEU A 547 -0.06 24.05 -15.27
N ALA A 548 -0.29 23.32 -16.37
CA ALA A 548 0.78 22.88 -17.28
C ALA A 548 1.45 24.07 -17.99
N GLN A 549 0.66 25.06 -18.43
CA GLN A 549 1.18 26.30 -18.99
C GLN A 549 1.99 27.09 -17.94
N LEU A 550 1.50 27.17 -16.70
CA LEU A 550 2.22 27.80 -15.59
C LEU A 550 3.54 27.07 -15.28
N ALA A 551 3.55 25.74 -15.29
CA ALA A 551 4.77 24.97 -15.11
C ALA A 551 5.79 25.22 -16.23
N ALA A 552 5.35 25.23 -17.50
CA ALA A 552 6.21 25.53 -18.64
C ALA A 552 6.75 26.97 -18.61
N LEU A 553 5.93 27.94 -18.19
CA LEU A 553 6.36 29.32 -18.01
C LEU A 553 7.33 29.46 -16.83
N ALA A 554 7.14 28.71 -15.74
CA ALA A 554 8.05 28.68 -14.60
C ALA A 554 9.40 28.03 -14.96
N GLU A 555 9.41 26.99 -15.78
CA GLU A 555 10.65 26.40 -16.32
C GLU A 555 11.40 27.40 -17.20
N ARG A 556 10.70 28.07 -18.13
CA ARG A 556 11.28 29.14 -18.94
C ARG A 556 11.79 30.30 -18.09
N GLN A 557 11.05 30.69 -17.06
CA GLN A 557 11.49 31.70 -16.12
C GLN A 557 12.78 31.26 -15.40
N ALA A 558 12.84 30.02 -14.91
CA ALA A 558 14.04 29.48 -14.28
C ALA A 558 15.22 29.34 -15.27
N GLU A 559 14.97 29.02 -16.54
CA GLU A 559 15.99 29.01 -17.60
C GLU A 559 16.51 30.41 -17.89
N LEU A 560 15.61 31.39 -18.02
CA LEU A 560 15.97 32.79 -18.20
C LEU A 560 16.68 33.34 -16.96
N GLU A 561 16.28 33.00 -15.74
CA GLU A 561 16.98 33.37 -14.51
C GLU A 561 18.36 32.72 -14.43
N ARG A 562 18.50 31.46 -14.84
CA ARG A 562 19.83 30.81 -14.95
C ARG A 562 20.69 31.46 -16.02
N ALA A 563 20.11 31.85 -17.15
CA ALA A 563 20.81 32.56 -18.22
C ALA A 563 21.17 33.99 -17.80
N LEU A 564 20.29 34.67 -17.08
CA LEU A 564 20.51 36.00 -16.53
C LEU A 564 21.57 35.96 -15.43
N ASN A 565 21.54 34.98 -14.53
CA ASN A 565 22.58 34.77 -13.52
C ASN A 565 23.92 34.41 -14.17
N ARG A 566 23.92 33.57 -15.22
CA ARG A 566 25.12 33.31 -16.04
C ARG A 566 25.63 34.56 -16.76
N ASN A 567 24.74 35.45 -17.18
CA ASN A 567 25.09 36.71 -17.82
C ASN A 567 25.44 37.80 -16.79
N GLN A 568 24.96 37.72 -15.55
CA GLN A 568 25.33 38.58 -14.43
C GLN A 568 26.74 38.26 -13.91
N ASP A 569 27.18 37.01 -14.01
CA ASP A 569 28.60 36.63 -13.81
C ASP A 569 29.51 37.24 -14.90
N GLY A 570 28.96 37.76 -16.00
CA GLY A 570 29.67 38.41 -17.11
C GLY A 570 29.44 39.92 -17.25
N ASP A 571 28.49 40.51 -16.51
CA ASP A 571 28.11 41.93 -16.61
C ASP A 571 28.11 42.60 -15.23
N ALA A 572 29.13 42.30 -14.43
CA ALA A 572 29.43 42.97 -13.16
C ALA A 572 30.22 44.29 -13.36
N LEU A 573 30.21 44.85 -14.58
CA LEU A 573 30.89 46.09 -14.89
C LEU A 573 30.11 46.85 -15.97
N LEU A 574 29.05 47.56 -15.56
CA LEU A 574 28.57 48.86 -16.08
C LEU A 574 27.09 49.08 -15.73
N HIS A 575 26.78 49.45 -14.48
CA HIS A 575 25.58 50.24 -14.17
C HIS A 575 25.83 51.06 -12.89
N LEU A 576 26.80 51.98 -12.99
CA LEU A 576 26.85 53.17 -12.17
C LEU A 576 26.17 54.28 -12.98
N GLU A 577 24.89 54.48 -12.75
CA GLU A 577 24.06 55.68 -13.00
C GLU A 577 22.60 55.24 -13.15
N ASP A 578 21.86 55.21 -12.04
CA ASP A 578 20.48 55.71 -11.90
C ASP A 578 19.77 55.14 -10.65
N ASP A 579 20.29 55.48 -9.46
CA ASP A 579 19.62 55.20 -8.18
C ASP A 579 18.23 55.83 -8.09
N ALA A 580 17.98 56.91 -8.84
CA ALA A 580 16.68 57.57 -8.92
C ALA A 580 15.66 56.78 -9.76
N ALA A 581 16.07 56.17 -10.88
CA ALA A 581 15.18 55.37 -11.73
C ALA A 581 14.85 54.01 -11.09
N LEU A 582 15.80 53.43 -10.34
CA LEU A 582 15.56 52.24 -9.52
C LEU A 582 14.57 52.54 -8.38
N ALA A 583 14.72 53.67 -7.68
CA ALA A 583 13.78 54.09 -6.65
C ALA A 583 12.38 54.38 -7.21
N GLU A 584 12.25 54.96 -8.41
CA GLU A 584 10.97 55.19 -9.08
C GLU A 584 10.32 53.87 -9.53
N ARG A 585 11.10 52.92 -10.08
CA ARG A 585 10.63 51.57 -10.41
C ARG A 585 10.15 50.84 -9.15
N GLU A 586 10.93 50.84 -8.08
CA GLU A 586 10.51 50.27 -6.79
C GLU A 586 9.26 50.96 -6.24
N ALA A 587 9.13 52.28 -6.37
CA ALA A 587 7.94 53.02 -5.93
C ALA A 587 6.70 52.65 -6.77
N THR A 588 6.85 52.48 -8.08
CA THR A 588 5.74 52.04 -8.95
C THR A 588 5.36 50.58 -8.69
N GLU A 589 6.33 49.70 -8.39
CA GLU A 589 6.09 48.32 -8.00
C GLU A 589 5.43 48.21 -6.62
N ARG A 590 5.90 48.98 -5.64
CA ARG A 590 5.22 49.12 -4.34
C ARG A 590 3.79 49.63 -4.52
N ASN A 591 3.57 50.62 -5.38
CA ASN A 591 2.22 51.12 -5.68
C ASN A 591 1.34 50.07 -6.38
N LYS A 592 1.89 49.26 -7.28
CA LYS A 592 1.18 48.13 -7.91
C LYS A 592 0.81 47.08 -6.86
N LEU A 593 1.72 46.71 -5.97
CA LEU A 593 1.49 45.78 -4.88
C LEU A 593 0.44 46.30 -3.90
N VAL A 594 0.51 47.57 -3.51
CA VAL A 594 -0.51 48.21 -2.66
C VAL A 594 -1.88 48.21 -3.34
N ARG A 595 -1.94 48.43 -4.66
CA ARG A 595 -3.20 48.39 -5.43
C ARG A 595 -3.75 46.96 -5.51
N LEU A 596 -2.88 45.96 -5.65
CA LEU A 596 -3.25 44.55 -5.64
C LEU A 596 -3.78 44.11 -4.26
N VAL A 597 -3.09 44.49 -3.18
CA VAL A 597 -3.54 44.22 -1.80
C VAL A 597 -4.89 44.87 -1.52
N LYS A 598 -5.13 46.10 -2.02
CA LYS A 598 -6.44 46.76 -1.91
C LYS A 598 -7.53 46.03 -2.72
N LEU A 599 -7.19 45.47 -3.88
CA LEU A 599 -8.13 44.68 -4.69
C LEU A 599 -8.47 43.36 -3.99
N GLN A 600 -7.45 42.64 -3.50
CA GLN A 600 -7.59 41.39 -2.77
C GLN A 600 -8.34 41.59 -1.44
N ALA A 601 -8.14 42.70 -0.74
CA ALA A 601 -8.91 43.03 0.45
C ALA A 601 -10.40 43.21 0.14
N ARG A 602 -10.74 43.85 -0.99
CA ARG A 602 -12.12 43.98 -1.47
C ARG A 602 -12.72 42.65 -1.90
N GLU A 603 -11.94 41.79 -2.58
CA GLU A 603 -12.37 40.43 -2.92
C GLU A 603 -12.61 39.59 -1.67
N VAL A 604 -11.72 39.65 -0.68
CA VAL A 604 -11.90 38.97 0.61
C VAL A 604 -13.14 39.47 1.34
N GLU A 605 -13.44 40.77 1.27
CA GLU A 605 -14.64 41.35 1.87
C GLU A 605 -15.92 40.93 1.11
N ALA A 606 -15.88 40.90 -0.22
CA ALA A 606 -16.97 40.38 -1.05
C ALA A 606 -17.22 38.88 -0.80
N LEU A 607 -16.17 38.07 -0.70
CA LEU A 607 -16.26 36.65 -0.35
C LEU A 607 -16.77 36.45 1.07
N LYS A 608 -16.39 37.31 2.04
CA LYS A 608 -16.97 37.28 3.39
C LYS A 608 -18.45 37.63 3.38
N GLN A 609 -18.89 38.58 2.56
CA GLN A 609 -20.31 38.91 2.38
C GLN A 609 -21.07 37.76 1.71
N GLU A 610 -20.49 37.13 0.70
CA GLU A 610 -21.07 35.96 0.03
C GLU A 610 -21.16 34.76 0.98
N ILE A 611 -20.12 34.48 1.76
CA ILE A 611 -20.14 33.47 2.84
C ILE A 611 -21.20 33.84 3.89
N GLY A 612 -21.37 35.13 4.20
CA GLY A 612 -22.44 35.61 5.08
C GLY A 612 -23.84 35.34 4.50
N LEU A 613 -24.03 35.56 3.21
CA LEU A 613 -25.28 35.28 2.48
C LEU A 613 -25.53 33.77 2.34
N LEU A 614 -24.49 32.96 2.15
CA LEU A 614 -24.56 31.51 2.05
C LEU A 614 -24.75 30.83 3.42
N ARG A 615 -24.18 31.37 4.50
CA ARG A 615 -24.52 30.98 5.89
C ARG A 615 -25.90 31.46 6.32
N GLY A 616 -26.47 32.45 5.61
CA GLY A 616 -27.75 33.07 5.91
C GLY A 616 -28.96 32.49 5.16
N LYS A 617 -28.86 31.30 4.56
CA LYS A 617 -30.00 30.61 3.93
C LYS A 617 -30.51 29.45 4.77
N ASP A 618 -31.04 29.81 5.95
CA ASP A 618 -32.21 29.17 6.55
C ASP A 618 -33.06 30.26 7.24
N GLY A 619 -34.03 30.79 6.48
CA GLY A 619 -35.32 31.28 6.96
C GLY A 619 -35.40 32.50 7.90
N LYS A 620 -35.52 33.70 7.34
CA LYS A 620 -36.53 34.70 7.77
C LYS A 620 -36.74 35.79 6.72
N VAL A 621 -37.99 35.87 6.27
CA VAL A 621 -38.55 36.88 5.38
C VAL A 621 -38.48 38.25 6.06
N TYR A 622 -37.82 39.23 5.42
CA TYR A 622 -38.04 40.63 5.75
C TYR A 622 -39.27 41.09 4.97
N ALA A 623 -40.39 41.26 5.67
CA ALA A 623 -41.56 41.95 5.15
C ALA A 623 -41.23 43.46 4.98
N PRO A 624 -41.82 44.15 3.99
CA PRO A 624 -41.57 45.57 3.78
C PRO A 624 -42.26 46.38 4.88
N ARG A 625 -41.53 47.33 5.47
CA ARG A 625 -42.15 48.39 6.28
C ARG A 625 -42.87 49.35 5.35
N GLY A 626 -44.19 49.47 5.52
CA GLY A 626 -44.97 50.56 4.95
C GLY A 626 -44.48 51.91 5.47
N GLY A 627 -44.46 52.90 4.57
CA GLY A 627 -44.30 54.30 4.92
C GLY A 627 -45.59 54.87 5.52
N SER A 628 -45.42 55.90 6.34
CA SER A 628 -46.40 56.98 6.47
C SER A 628 -46.36 57.85 5.22
#